data_AF-A0A370I7E1-F1
#
_entry.id   AF-A0A370I7E1-F1
#
_cell.length_a   1.000
_cell.length_b   1.000
_cell.length_c   1.000
_cell.angle_alpha   90.00
_cell.angle_beta   90.00
_cell.angle_gamma   90.00
#
_symmetry.space_group_name_H-M   'P 1'
#
loop_
_entity.id
_entity.type
_entity.pdbx_description
1 polymer ?
#
loop_
_entity_poly.entity_id
_entity_poly.type
_entity_poly.pdbx_seq_one_letter_code
_entity_poly.pdbx_strand_id
1 'polypeptide(L)'
;MTEVVAGAPTTRGRSAEFWGYLMWGLAGLAILVPELVAVFAVADWPTISATIGHLETRHDWVRLIVVFVIVVLAYYAVPQLAKDPQTPCVVHGRQVTANGRLTANVAEVGYQGMGGYLVFALAAFAFGVVFAAGARAVDSDSYAGGYVLYGIIAVVWVILPSVLAMFFAREVPFPTLFRTLAYLGRRAHWLAAVVLALLVILLIHLAFYPWPQLDY
;
A
#
# COMPACT_ATOMS: atom_id res chain seq x y z
N MET A 1 30.00 17.08 17.20
CA MET A 1 28.55 17.14 17.51
C MET A 1 27.91 15.96 16.83
N THR A 2 27.51 14.94 17.59
CA THR A 2 26.73 13.80 17.07
C THR A 2 25.30 14.27 16.89
N GLU A 3 24.89 14.53 15.65
CA GLU A 3 23.47 14.72 15.32
C GLU A 3 22.72 13.46 15.74
N VAL A 4 21.89 13.58 16.77
CA VAL A 4 20.90 12.58 17.09
C VAL A 4 19.90 12.62 15.95
N VAL A 5 20.10 11.78 14.94
CA VAL A 5 19.12 11.56 13.87
C VAL A 5 17.86 11.06 14.56
N ALA A 6 16.83 11.91 14.61
CA ALA A 6 15.60 11.62 15.32
C ALA A 6 15.04 10.27 14.85
N GLY A 7 14.93 9.31 15.79
CA GLY A 7 14.33 8.01 15.53
C GLY A 7 12.86 8.13 15.16
N ALA A 8 12.26 7.01 14.74
CA ALA A 8 10.85 6.97 14.37
C ALA A 8 9.95 7.63 15.44
N PRO A 9 9.02 8.51 15.02
CA PRO A 9 8.22 9.30 15.93
C PRO A 9 7.32 8.40 16.78
N THR A 10 6.97 8.88 17.97
CA THR A 10 5.83 8.36 18.71
C THR A 10 4.63 9.28 18.50
N THR A 11 3.44 8.72 18.38
CA THR A 11 2.20 9.50 18.26
C THR A 11 1.16 8.91 19.19
N ARG A 12 0.60 9.75 20.07
CA ARG A 12 -0.31 9.33 21.16
C ARG A 12 0.27 8.20 22.03
N GLY A 13 1.58 8.26 22.31
CA GLY A 13 2.28 7.24 23.11
C GLY A 13 2.46 5.87 22.42
N ARG A 14 2.12 5.76 21.13
CA ARG A 14 2.30 4.53 20.32
C ARG A 14 3.45 4.72 19.32
N SER A 15 4.20 3.64 19.09
CA SER A 15 5.31 3.62 18.14
C SER A 15 4.83 3.59 16.68
N ALA A 16 5.70 4.02 15.76
CA ALA A 16 5.50 3.84 14.33
C ALA A 16 5.20 2.38 13.95
N GLU A 17 5.86 1.40 14.61
CA GLU A 17 5.59 -0.02 14.44
C GLU A 17 4.11 -0.38 14.70
N PHE A 18 3.54 0.07 15.82
CA PHE A 18 2.12 -0.18 16.15
C PHE A 18 1.20 0.40 15.07
N TRP A 19 1.45 1.64 14.65
CA TRP A 19 0.64 2.28 13.63
C TRP A 19 0.81 1.64 12.25
N GLY A 20 1.99 1.09 11.97
CA GLY A 20 2.25 0.26 10.78
C GLY A 20 1.38 -0.98 10.77
N TYR A 21 1.40 -1.76 11.85
CA TYR A 21 0.55 -2.96 11.95
C TYR A 21 -0.93 -2.63 11.87
N LEU A 22 -1.38 -1.58 12.55
CA LEU A 22 -2.79 -1.17 12.47
C LEU A 22 -3.17 -0.77 11.05
N MET A 23 -2.41 0.13 10.43
CA MET A 23 -2.74 0.61 9.09
C MET A 23 -2.64 -0.51 8.07
N TRP A 24 -1.53 -1.22 7.97
CA TRP A 24 -1.38 -2.27 6.95
C TRP A 24 -2.24 -3.50 7.23
N GLY A 25 -2.57 -3.79 8.49
CA GLY A 25 -3.56 -4.81 8.83
C GLY A 25 -4.96 -4.44 8.35
N LEU A 26 -5.39 -3.19 8.54
CA LEU A 26 -6.65 -2.70 7.98
C LEU A 26 -6.63 -2.70 6.44
N ALA A 27 -5.48 -2.42 5.82
CA ALA A 27 -5.33 -2.39 4.36
C ALA A 27 -5.47 -3.81 3.79
N GLY A 28 -4.77 -4.75 4.44
CA GLY A 28 -4.85 -6.17 4.13
C GLY A 28 -6.29 -6.67 4.25
N LEU A 29 -7.01 -6.30 5.32
CA LEU A 29 -8.41 -6.67 5.48
C LEU A 29 -9.32 -6.04 4.41
N ALA A 30 -9.12 -4.75 4.12
CA ALA A 30 -9.86 -4.01 3.10
C ALA A 30 -9.72 -4.60 1.69
N ILE A 31 -8.58 -5.24 1.40
CA ILE A 31 -8.32 -5.94 0.15
C ILE A 31 -8.82 -7.39 0.23
N LEU A 32 -8.49 -8.11 1.30
CA LEU A 32 -8.79 -9.53 1.45
C LEU A 32 -10.30 -9.79 1.49
N VAL A 33 -11.09 -8.91 2.11
CA VAL A 33 -12.54 -9.13 2.23
C VAL A 33 -13.23 -9.16 0.85
N PRO A 34 -13.08 -8.15 -0.03
CA PRO A 34 -13.61 -8.22 -1.39
C PRO A 34 -13.13 -9.44 -2.18
N GLU A 35 -11.84 -9.78 -2.06
CA GLU A 35 -11.23 -10.93 -2.75
C GLU A 35 -11.88 -12.25 -2.30
N LEU A 36 -12.06 -12.46 -1.00
CA LEU A 36 -12.68 -13.68 -0.48
C LEU A 36 -14.18 -13.75 -0.81
N VAL A 37 -14.89 -12.62 -0.73
CA VAL A 37 -16.31 -12.54 -1.11
C VAL A 37 -16.51 -12.97 -2.56
N ALA A 38 -15.63 -12.53 -3.46
CA ALA A 38 -15.64 -12.94 -4.86
C ALA A 38 -15.31 -14.43 -5.04
N VAL A 39 -14.25 -14.93 -4.37
CA VAL A 39 -13.81 -16.33 -4.46
C VAL A 39 -14.89 -17.31 -3.96
N PHE A 40 -15.61 -16.95 -2.90
CA PHE A 40 -16.68 -17.79 -2.34
C PHE A 40 -18.05 -17.53 -2.99
N ALA A 41 -18.12 -16.74 -4.06
CA ALA A 41 -19.35 -16.38 -4.77
C ALA A 41 -20.45 -15.85 -3.82
N VAL A 42 -20.06 -15.14 -2.76
CA VAL A 42 -20.99 -14.52 -1.81
C VAL A 42 -21.63 -13.26 -2.42
N ALA A 43 -20.86 -12.54 -3.24
CA ALA A 43 -21.34 -11.47 -4.08
C ALA A 43 -20.46 -11.36 -5.34
N ASP A 44 -21.06 -10.91 -6.45
CA ASP A 44 -20.35 -10.65 -7.71
C ASP A 44 -19.54 -9.36 -7.61
N TRP A 45 -18.52 -9.34 -6.78
CA TRP A 45 -17.58 -8.22 -6.71
C TRP A 45 -16.32 -8.54 -7.50
N PRO A 46 -15.83 -7.60 -8.32
CA PRO A 46 -14.62 -7.85 -9.08
C PRO A 46 -13.42 -7.84 -8.12
N THR A 47 -12.57 -8.85 -8.24
CA THR A 47 -11.27 -8.88 -7.58
C THR A 47 -10.37 -7.76 -8.11
N ILE A 48 -9.28 -7.44 -7.41
CA ILE A 48 -8.22 -6.55 -7.90
C ILE A 48 -7.68 -7.08 -9.22
N SER A 49 -7.42 -8.39 -9.30
CA SER A 49 -6.89 -9.01 -10.51
C SER A 49 -7.85 -8.91 -11.69
N ALA A 50 -9.15 -9.18 -11.50
CA ALA A 50 -10.16 -9.01 -12.54
C ALA A 50 -10.31 -7.54 -12.95
N THR A 51 -10.21 -6.62 -11.99
CA THR A 51 -10.29 -5.18 -12.24
C THR A 51 -9.12 -4.68 -13.08
N ILE A 52 -7.89 -5.10 -12.74
CA ILE A 52 -6.68 -4.77 -13.51
C ILE A 52 -6.75 -5.42 -14.89
N GLY A 53 -7.10 -6.71 -14.97
CA GLY A 53 -7.24 -7.40 -16.25
C GLY A 53 -8.26 -6.75 -17.18
N HIS A 54 -9.40 -6.29 -16.65
CA HIS A 54 -10.38 -5.56 -17.43
C HIS A 54 -9.88 -4.17 -17.88
N LEU A 55 -9.00 -3.51 -17.12
CA LEU A 55 -8.33 -2.29 -17.61
C LEU A 55 -7.34 -2.61 -18.73
N GLU A 56 -6.57 -3.68 -18.59
CA GLU A 56 -5.58 -4.10 -19.59
C GLU A 56 -6.24 -4.49 -20.91
N THR A 57 -7.37 -5.20 -20.89
CA THR A 57 -8.10 -5.56 -22.13
C THR A 57 -8.69 -4.36 -22.85
N ARG A 58 -8.97 -3.26 -22.14
CA ARG A 58 -9.43 -2.01 -22.78
C ARG A 58 -8.28 -1.07 -23.17
N HIS A 59 -7.15 -1.20 -22.48
CA HIS A 59 -6.04 -0.27 -22.55
C HIS A 59 -4.72 -1.04 -22.38
N ASP A 60 -4.18 -1.59 -23.47
CA ASP A 60 -2.97 -2.43 -23.45
C ASP A 60 -1.77 -1.78 -22.72
N TRP A 61 -1.68 -0.45 -22.73
CA TRP A 61 -0.63 0.30 -22.04
C TRP A 61 -0.70 0.21 -20.51
N VAL A 62 -1.86 -0.13 -19.93
CA VAL A 62 -2.01 -0.32 -18.48
C VAL A 62 -1.08 -1.40 -17.96
N ARG A 63 -0.90 -2.48 -18.73
CA ARG A 63 0.02 -3.57 -18.38
C ARG A 63 1.45 -3.06 -18.18
N LEU A 64 1.92 -2.15 -19.04
CA LEU A 64 3.25 -1.55 -18.91
C LEU A 64 3.36 -0.74 -17.62
N ILE A 65 2.30 -0.03 -17.23
CA ILE A 65 2.27 0.74 -15.98
C ILE A 65 2.27 -0.18 -14.76
N VAL A 66 1.48 -1.25 -14.77
CA VAL A 66 1.45 -2.23 -13.67
C VAL A 66 2.85 -2.80 -13.46
N VAL A 67 3.49 -3.31 -14.52
CA VAL A 67 4.86 -3.84 -14.45
C VAL A 67 5.85 -2.76 -13.98
N PHE A 68 5.77 -1.54 -14.51
CA PHE A 68 6.62 -0.43 -14.09
C PHE A 68 6.48 -0.14 -12.59
N VAL A 69 5.25 -0.04 -12.08
CA VAL A 69 4.97 0.20 -10.65
C VAL A 69 5.54 -0.94 -9.80
N ILE A 70 5.34 -2.19 -10.21
CA ILE A 70 5.88 -3.36 -9.50
C ILE A 70 7.41 -3.30 -9.41
N VAL A 71 8.09 -3.01 -10.53
CA VAL A 71 9.56 -2.89 -10.57
C VAL A 71 10.06 -1.75 -9.68
N VAL A 72 9.41 -0.58 -9.73
CA VAL A 72 9.76 0.56 -8.89
C VAL A 72 9.56 0.24 -7.41
N LEU A 73 8.44 -0.39 -7.05
CA LEU A 73 8.18 -0.81 -5.67
C LEU A 73 9.23 -1.81 -5.19
N ALA A 74 9.59 -2.81 -6.00
CA ALA A 74 10.63 -3.77 -5.68
C ALA A 74 12.00 -3.10 -5.48
N TYR A 75 12.35 -2.16 -6.37
CA TYR A 75 13.59 -1.38 -6.28
C TYR A 75 13.68 -0.61 -4.95
N TYR A 76 12.60 0.06 -4.53
CA TYR A 76 12.58 0.80 -3.26
C TYR A 76 12.33 -0.08 -2.02
N ALA A 77 11.83 -1.30 -2.18
CA ALA A 77 11.59 -2.23 -1.08
C ALA A 77 12.90 -2.77 -0.49
N VAL A 78 13.87 -3.13 -1.33
CA VAL A 78 15.11 -3.79 -0.89
C VAL A 78 15.89 -2.95 0.15
N PRO A 79 16.17 -1.66 -0.07
CA PRO A 79 16.86 -0.85 0.93
C PRO A 79 16.03 -0.63 2.20
N GLN A 80 14.70 -0.64 2.10
CA GLN A 80 13.81 -0.47 3.26
C GLN A 80 13.72 -1.72 4.13
N LEU A 81 13.85 -2.91 3.54
CA LEU A 81 13.88 -4.18 4.26
C LEU A 81 15.25 -4.47 4.88
N ALA A 82 16.34 -4.00 4.26
CA ALA A 82 17.71 -4.27 4.72
C ALA A 82 18.20 -3.34 5.84
N LYS A 83 17.63 -2.13 5.96
CA LYS A 83 18.07 -1.11 6.93
C LYS A 83 17.22 -1.14 8.20
N ASP A 84 17.75 -0.58 9.29
CA ASP A 84 17.00 -0.45 10.53
C ASP A 84 15.73 0.39 10.28
N PRO A 85 14.52 -0.16 10.54
CA PRO A 85 13.27 0.52 10.29
C PRO A 85 13.03 1.74 11.19
N GLN A 86 13.81 1.92 12.27
CA GLN A 86 13.64 3.02 13.22
C GLN A 86 14.42 4.29 12.86
N THR A 87 15.35 4.21 11.90
CA THR A 87 16.21 5.35 11.56
C THR A 87 15.88 5.92 10.17
N PRO A 88 15.82 7.26 10.02
CA PRO A 88 15.94 7.92 8.73
C PRO A 88 17.21 7.48 8.02
N CYS A 89 17.21 7.47 6.69
CA CYS A 89 18.39 7.08 5.94
C CYS A 89 18.43 7.75 4.56
N VAL A 90 19.60 7.75 3.93
CA VAL A 90 19.75 8.14 2.53
C VAL A 90 19.72 6.89 1.66
N VAL A 91 18.90 6.89 0.62
CA VAL A 91 18.79 5.82 -0.38
C VAL A 91 19.08 6.44 -1.75
N HIS A 92 20.20 6.03 -2.37
CA HIS A 92 20.64 6.53 -3.68
C HIS A 92 20.63 8.07 -3.81
N GLY A 93 21.20 8.76 -2.81
CA GLY A 93 21.27 10.23 -2.78
C GLY A 93 19.94 10.94 -2.46
N ARG A 94 18.87 10.20 -2.16
CA ARG A 94 17.58 10.74 -1.73
C ARG A 94 17.36 10.52 -0.23
N GLN A 95 16.84 11.53 0.46
CA GLN A 95 16.53 11.42 1.88
C GLN A 95 15.23 10.65 2.09
N VAL A 96 15.24 9.74 3.06
CA VAL A 96 14.11 8.90 3.43
C VAL A 96 13.84 9.05 4.93
N THR A 97 12.59 9.30 5.29
CA THR A 97 12.14 9.42 6.68
C THR A 97 12.30 8.10 7.44
N ALA A 98 12.20 8.13 8.77
CA ALA A 98 12.19 6.91 9.58
C ALA A 98 11.06 5.94 9.17
N ASN A 99 9.95 6.49 8.68
CA ASN A 99 8.80 5.74 8.18
C ASN A 99 8.96 5.23 6.74
N GLY A 100 10.10 5.49 6.07
CA GLY A 100 10.40 4.94 4.75
C GLY A 100 9.94 5.78 3.56
N ARG A 101 9.52 7.03 3.77
CA ARG A 101 9.03 7.90 2.69
C ARG A 101 10.12 8.86 2.20
N LEU A 102 10.12 9.13 0.91
CA LEU A 102 11.00 10.14 0.33
C LEU A 102 10.60 11.54 0.80
N THR A 103 11.59 12.37 1.08
CA THR A 103 11.39 13.78 1.43
C THR A 103 12.54 14.64 0.92
N ALA A 104 12.27 15.93 0.72
CA ALA A 104 13.30 16.89 0.32
C ALA A 104 14.28 17.18 1.46
N ASN A 105 13.78 17.30 2.69
CA ASN A 105 14.56 17.59 3.88
C ASN A 105 13.95 16.92 5.12
N VAL A 106 14.65 15.93 5.68
CA VAL A 106 14.17 15.18 6.87
C VAL A 106 14.02 16.08 8.10
N ALA A 107 14.84 17.13 8.23
CA ALA A 107 14.81 18.03 9.39
C ALA A 107 13.54 18.89 9.46
N GLU A 108 12.84 19.08 8.34
CA GLU A 108 11.64 19.90 8.23
C GLU A 108 10.34 19.08 8.36
N VAL A 109 10.43 17.75 8.39
CA VAL A 109 9.25 16.88 8.37
C VAL A 109 8.51 16.95 9.70
N GLY A 110 7.30 17.52 9.66
CA GLY A 110 6.36 17.55 10.78
C GLY A 110 5.46 16.32 10.81
N TYR A 111 5.42 15.63 11.96
CA TYR A 111 4.55 14.48 12.15
C TYR A 111 3.13 14.90 12.52
N GLN A 112 2.15 14.43 11.74
CA GLN A 112 0.74 14.74 11.91
C GLN A 112 0.05 13.75 12.85
N GLY A 113 -1.04 14.19 13.49
CA GLY A 113 -1.85 13.33 14.35
C GLY A 113 -2.56 12.22 13.57
N MET A 114 -2.40 10.96 13.98
CA MET A 114 -2.98 9.79 13.32
C MET A 114 -4.52 9.83 13.22
N GLY A 115 -5.18 10.39 14.22
CA GLY A 115 -6.64 10.27 14.36
C GLY A 115 -7.41 10.82 13.16
N GLY A 116 -7.06 12.01 12.68
CA GLY A 116 -7.75 12.62 11.54
C GLY A 116 -7.53 11.83 10.25
N TYR A 117 -6.30 11.37 10.02
CA TYR A 117 -5.97 10.59 8.84
C TYR A 117 -6.65 9.21 8.84
N LEU A 118 -6.69 8.52 9.98
CA LEU A 118 -7.37 7.22 10.10
C LEU A 118 -8.88 7.37 9.83
N VAL A 119 -9.52 8.38 10.42
CA VAL A 119 -10.95 8.66 10.18
C VAL A 119 -11.19 8.94 8.69
N PHE A 120 -10.34 9.76 8.07
CA PHE A 120 -10.41 10.02 6.64
C PHE A 120 -10.24 8.76 5.79
N ALA A 121 -9.25 7.92 6.10
CA ALA A 121 -8.99 6.69 5.37
C ALA A 121 -10.14 5.68 5.48
N LEU A 122 -10.71 5.53 6.68
CA LEU A 122 -11.88 4.68 6.91
C LEU A 122 -13.13 5.23 6.22
N ALA A 123 -13.36 6.54 6.25
CA ALA A 123 -14.48 7.17 5.56
C ALA A 123 -14.36 7.01 4.03
N ALA A 124 -13.17 7.21 3.48
CA ALA A 124 -12.91 7.02 2.05
C ALA A 124 -13.11 5.55 1.64
N PHE A 125 -12.64 4.60 2.44
CA PHE A 125 -12.88 3.18 2.20
C PHE A 125 -14.37 2.82 2.27
N ALA A 126 -15.08 3.28 3.29
CA ALA A 126 -16.52 3.05 3.42
C ALA A 126 -17.30 3.63 2.23
N PHE A 127 -16.92 4.82 1.76
CA PHE A 127 -17.45 5.39 0.53
C PHE A 127 -17.19 4.49 -0.69
N GLY A 128 -15.96 3.98 -0.86
CA GLY A 128 -15.63 3.06 -1.94
C GLY A 128 -16.47 1.78 -1.92
N VAL A 129 -16.70 1.20 -0.73
CA VAL A 129 -17.55 0.01 -0.56
C VAL A 129 -19.01 0.30 -0.91
N VAL A 130 -19.58 1.39 -0.39
CA VAL A 130 -20.97 1.79 -0.69
C VAL A 130 -21.14 2.08 -2.18
N PHE A 131 -20.18 2.78 -2.78
CA PHE A 131 -20.18 3.06 -4.21
C PHE A 131 -20.11 1.77 -5.04
N ALA A 132 -19.22 0.84 -4.66
CA ALA A 132 -19.09 -0.43 -5.35
C ALA A 132 -20.37 -1.28 -5.27
N ALA A 133 -20.99 -1.36 -4.10
CA ALA A 133 -22.27 -2.03 -3.91
C ALA A 133 -23.39 -1.35 -4.73
N GLY A 134 -23.45 -0.02 -4.73
CA GLY A 134 -24.43 0.74 -5.50
C GLY A 134 -24.27 0.58 -7.01
N ALA A 135 -23.03 0.59 -7.52
CA ALA A 135 -22.74 0.38 -8.93
C ALA A 135 -23.19 -1.03 -9.38
N ARG A 136 -22.93 -2.06 -8.58
CA ARG A 136 -23.36 -3.44 -8.86
C ARG A 136 -24.86 -3.66 -8.76
N ALA A 137 -25.54 -2.92 -7.89
CA ALA A 137 -27.01 -2.95 -7.80
C ALA A 137 -27.70 -2.37 -9.05
N VAL A 138 -27.02 -1.48 -9.78
CA VAL A 138 -27.53 -0.89 -11.03
C VAL A 138 -27.14 -1.72 -12.24
N ASP A 139 -25.88 -2.17 -12.30
CA ASP A 139 -25.34 -3.00 -13.37
C ASP A 139 -24.44 -4.09 -12.76
N SER A 140 -24.91 -5.33 -12.83
CA SER A 140 -24.23 -6.48 -12.26
C SER A 140 -22.88 -6.75 -12.91
N ASP A 141 -22.62 -6.28 -14.14
CA ASP A 141 -21.35 -6.48 -14.84
C ASP A 141 -20.38 -5.29 -14.68
N SER A 142 -20.78 -4.28 -13.89
CA SER A 142 -20.00 -3.05 -13.76
C SER A 142 -18.67 -3.24 -13.04
N TYR A 143 -17.60 -2.74 -13.65
CA TYR A 143 -16.27 -2.62 -13.05
C TYR A 143 -16.03 -1.27 -12.36
N ALA A 144 -16.95 -0.30 -12.50
CA ALA A 144 -16.78 1.03 -11.93
C ALA A 144 -16.59 1.00 -10.40
N GLY A 145 -17.31 0.10 -9.72
CA GLY A 145 -17.17 -0.14 -8.29
C GLY A 145 -15.76 -0.58 -7.90
N GLY A 146 -15.20 -1.55 -8.63
CA GLY A 146 -13.83 -2.03 -8.40
C GLY A 146 -12.80 -0.92 -8.65
N TYR A 147 -12.95 -0.14 -9.72
CA TYR A 147 -12.06 0.99 -10.01
C TYR A 147 -12.01 2.01 -8.89
N VAL A 148 -13.17 2.41 -8.37
CA VAL A 148 -13.27 3.39 -7.29
C VAL A 148 -12.74 2.81 -5.98
N LEU A 149 -13.13 1.60 -5.62
CA LEU A 149 -12.70 0.97 -4.37
C LEU A 149 -11.18 0.80 -4.31
N TYR A 150 -10.59 0.13 -5.31
CA TYR A 150 -9.16 -0.14 -5.32
C TYR A 150 -8.33 1.12 -5.62
N GLY A 151 -8.86 2.03 -6.44
CA GLY A 151 -8.26 3.34 -6.68
C GLY A 151 -8.18 4.18 -5.41
N ILE A 152 -9.23 4.21 -4.58
CA ILE A 152 -9.22 4.89 -3.28
C ILE A 152 -8.20 4.26 -2.34
N ILE A 153 -8.11 2.93 -2.27
CA ILE A 153 -7.11 2.25 -1.44
C ILE A 153 -5.70 2.66 -1.88
N ALA A 154 -5.39 2.57 -3.19
CA ALA A 154 -4.08 2.95 -3.73
C ALA A 154 -3.75 4.42 -3.44
N VAL A 155 -4.69 5.34 -3.70
CA VAL A 155 -4.48 6.77 -3.51
C VAL A 155 -4.33 7.11 -2.04
N VAL A 156 -5.29 6.72 -1.21
CA VAL A 156 -5.34 7.16 0.18
C VAL A 156 -4.25 6.51 1.00
N TRP A 157 -3.95 5.22 0.81
CA TRP A 157 -3.08 4.45 1.73
C TRP A 157 -1.63 4.40 1.27
N VAL A 158 -1.37 4.54 -0.05
CA VAL A 158 -0.02 4.44 -0.61
C VAL A 158 0.48 5.79 -1.13
N ILE A 159 -0.29 6.46 -1.98
CA ILE A 159 0.16 7.67 -2.69
C ILE A 159 0.13 8.88 -1.78
N LEU A 160 -1.01 9.16 -1.13
CA LEU A 160 -1.24 10.37 -0.35
C LEU A 160 -0.21 10.55 0.79
N PRO A 161 0.14 9.53 1.59
CA PRO A 161 1.20 9.64 2.60
C PRO A 161 2.55 10.05 2.01
N SER A 162 2.89 9.50 0.85
CA SER A 162 4.15 9.76 0.15
C SER A 162 4.18 11.18 -0.42
N VAL A 163 3.05 11.65 -0.97
CA VAL A 163 2.88 13.02 -1.47
C VAL A 163 2.99 14.04 -0.33
N LEU A 164 2.33 13.78 0.80
CA LEU A 164 2.40 14.65 1.98
C LEU A 164 3.84 14.79 2.50
N ALA A 165 4.59 13.67 2.55
CA ALA A 165 5.97 13.68 3.02
C ALA A 165 6.92 14.40 2.04
N MET A 166 6.72 14.20 0.74
CA MET A 166 7.60 14.75 -0.30
C MET A 166 7.38 16.24 -0.55
N PHE A 167 6.13 16.68 -0.68
CA PHE A 167 5.80 18.03 -1.15
C PHE A 167 5.36 18.99 -0.05
N PHE A 168 4.85 18.47 1.07
CA PHE A 168 4.30 19.30 2.15
C PHE A 168 5.10 19.20 3.45
N ALA A 169 6.20 18.43 3.48
CA ALA A 169 6.96 18.11 4.68
C ALA A 169 6.07 17.63 5.84
N ARG A 170 4.97 16.92 5.52
CA ARG A 170 4.02 16.39 6.50
C ARG A 170 4.03 14.88 6.45
N GLU A 171 4.30 14.25 7.58
CA GLU A 171 4.34 12.81 7.65
C GLU A 171 3.23 12.24 8.53
N VAL A 172 2.54 11.24 7.99
CA VAL A 172 1.63 10.41 8.77
C VAL A 172 2.42 9.42 9.63
N PRO A 173 1.94 9.09 10.84
CA PRO A 173 2.75 8.44 11.86
C PRO A 173 2.85 6.90 11.71
N PHE A 174 2.42 6.35 10.58
CA PHE A 174 2.65 4.94 10.23
C PHE A 174 3.73 4.82 9.15
N PRO A 175 4.55 3.76 9.17
CA PRO A 175 5.55 3.48 8.16
C PRO A 175 4.95 2.96 6.84
N THR A 176 5.76 2.92 5.79
CA THR A 176 5.46 2.19 4.54
C THR A 176 5.25 0.69 4.81
N LEU A 177 4.66 -0.04 3.85
CA LEU A 177 4.46 -1.49 3.96
C LEU A 177 5.79 -2.21 4.19
N PHE A 178 6.83 -1.85 3.44
CA PHE A 178 8.15 -2.48 3.53
C PHE A 178 8.82 -2.25 4.88
N ARG A 179 8.71 -1.03 5.44
CA ARG A 179 9.19 -0.74 6.80
C ARG A 179 8.40 -1.51 7.86
N THR A 180 7.09 -1.67 7.67
CA THR A 180 6.24 -2.51 8.53
C THR A 180 6.66 -3.97 8.48
N LEU A 181 6.99 -4.49 7.29
CA LEU A 181 7.53 -5.85 7.14
C LEU A 181 8.91 -6.00 7.77
N ALA A 182 9.76 -4.98 7.74
CA ALA A 182 11.04 -4.99 8.45
C ALA A 182 10.83 -5.05 9.97
N TYR A 183 9.90 -4.28 10.53
CA TYR A 183 9.50 -4.41 11.94
C TYR A 183 9.02 -5.82 12.26
N LEU A 184 8.16 -6.39 11.41
CA LEU A 184 7.63 -7.74 11.57
C LEU A 184 8.75 -8.78 11.51
N GLY A 185 9.72 -8.62 10.60
CA GLY A 185 10.86 -9.51 10.44
C GLY A 185 11.74 -9.59 11.68
N ARG A 186 11.89 -8.48 12.43
CA ARG A 186 12.61 -8.48 13.71
C ARG A 186 11.88 -9.25 14.81
N ARG A 187 10.54 -9.29 14.80
CA ARG A 187 9.74 -9.95 15.84
C ARG A 187 9.35 -11.38 15.51
N ALA A 188 8.99 -11.64 14.27
CA ALA A 188 8.44 -12.89 13.77
C ALA A 188 8.90 -13.10 12.32
N HIS A 189 10.16 -13.48 12.15
CA HIS A 189 10.79 -13.66 10.84
C HIS A 189 9.98 -14.60 9.91
N TRP A 190 9.44 -15.68 10.44
CA TRP A 190 8.62 -16.63 9.67
C TRP A 190 7.36 -15.97 9.11
N LEU A 191 6.68 -15.13 9.91
CA LEU A 191 5.46 -14.47 9.49
C LEU A 191 5.76 -13.39 8.44
N ALA A 192 6.86 -12.64 8.62
CA ALA A 192 7.33 -11.71 7.60
C ALA A 192 7.65 -12.42 6.27
N ALA A 193 8.29 -13.60 6.32
CA ALA A 193 8.58 -14.40 5.14
C ALA A 193 7.32 -14.88 4.43
N VAL A 194 6.31 -15.35 5.17
CA VAL A 194 5.01 -15.75 4.60
C VAL A 194 4.32 -14.56 3.92
N VAL A 195 4.22 -13.42 4.60
CA VAL A 195 3.59 -12.23 4.02
C VAL A 195 4.34 -11.76 2.78
N LEU A 196 5.68 -11.75 2.82
CA LEU A 196 6.49 -11.39 1.66
C LEU A 196 6.30 -12.37 0.50
N ALA A 197 6.22 -13.68 0.76
CA ALA A 197 5.96 -14.69 -0.25
C ALA A 197 4.58 -14.48 -0.91
N LEU A 198 3.53 -14.22 -0.11
CA LEU A 198 2.20 -13.91 -0.63
C LEU A 198 2.18 -12.63 -1.49
N LEU A 199 2.90 -11.59 -1.07
CA LEU A 199 3.05 -10.38 -1.87
C LEU A 199 3.77 -10.66 -3.19
N VAL A 200 4.85 -11.44 -3.18
CA VAL A 200 5.58 -11.80 -4.41
C VAL A 200 4.68 -12.61 -5.35
N ILE A 201 3.91 -13.58 -4.83
CA ILE A 201 2.94 -14.34 -5.60
C ILE A 201 1.90 -13.40 -6.24
N LEU A 202 1.36 -12.45 -5.47
CA LEU A 202 0.43 -11.45 -5.97
C LEU A 202 1.06 -10.60 -7.10
N LEU A 203 2.29 -10.12 -6.92
CA LEU A 203 2.97 -9.30 -7.94
C LEU A 203 3.26 -10.09 -9.23
N ILE A 204 3.68 -11.35 -9.11
CA ILE A 204 3.86 -12.24 -10.26
C ILE A 204 2.53 -12.45 -10.96
N HIS A 205 1.46 -12.74 -10.20
CA HIS A 205 0.13 -12.92 -10.74
C HIS A 205 -0.33 -11.68 -11.53
N LEU A 206 -0.11 -10.48 -11.00
CA LEU A 206 -0.46 -9.22 -11.67
C LEU A 206 0.40 -8.94 -12.91
N ALA A 207 1.71 -9.19 -12.85
CA ALA A 207 2.62 -8.91 -13.97
C ALA A 207 2.38 -9.83 -15.18
N PHE A 208 1.91 -11.04 -14.93
CA PHE A 208 1.62 -12.04 -15.96
C PHE A 208 0.12 -12.26 -16.18
N TYR A 209 -0.75 -11.35 -15.71
CA TYR A 209 -2.17 -11.46 -15.99
C TYR A 209 -2.50 -10.90 -17.40
N PRO A 210 -3.47 -11.50 -18.13
CA PRO A 210 -3.86 -12.91 -18.01
C PRO A 210 -2.67 -13.81 -18.38
N TRP A 211 -2.58 -15.00 -17.76
CA TRP A 211 -1.50 -15.96 -18.05
C TRP A 211 -1.39 -16.16 -19.56
N PRO A 212 -0.18 -16.06 -20.14
CA PRO A 212 0.00 -16.23 -21.57
C PRO A 212 -0.58 -17.60 -21.96
N GLN A 213 -1.65 -17.58 -22.75
CA GLN A 213 -2.19 -18.79 -23.36
C GLN A 213 -1.19 -19.19 -24.43
N LEU A 214 -0.64 -20.39 -24.25
CA LEU A 214 0.18 -21.00 -25.27
C LEU A 214 -0.78 -21.62 -26.27
N ASP A 215 -1.10 -20.87 -27.31
CA ASP A 215 -1.82 -21.39 -28.47
C ASP A 215 -0.86 -22.36 -29.19
N TYR A 216 -1.01 -23.66 -28.92
CA TYR A 216 -0.35 -24.75 -29.63
C TYR A 216 -1.32 -25.41 -30.60
#